data_AF-A0AAW7QA73-F1
#
_entry.id   AF-A0AAW7QA73-F1
#
_cell.length_a   1.000
_cell.length_b   1.000
_cell.length_c   1.000
_cell.angle_alpha   90.00
_cell.angle_beta   90.00
_cell.angle_gamma   90.00
#
_symmetry.space_group_name_H-M   'P 1'
#
loop_
_entity.id
_entity.type
_entity.pdbx_description
1 polymer ?
#
loop_
_entity_poly.entity_id
_entity_poly.type
_entity_poly.pdbx_seq_one_letter_code
_entity_poly.pdbx_strand_id
1 'polypeptide(L)'
;MLKYNLDSGVKELINNTKSNNFIQKDSFLRTILLAKDNDVLKAKELKLKDYEGMLFVFFDPQDGSMTIGDNGIGYNKEELIELMNFKDNSNILPVFQVAKYISIISQKITEEITYKCTIKDDEIIVNPCICDENPVTVMYIKFEDEFAKEFTNKEKLITYINKFIGEIKNDLYINYFDDLEEKMDKLN
;
A
#
# COMPACT_ATOMS: atom_id res chain seq x y z
N MET A 1 22.02 1.45 -3.90
CA MET A 1 21.02 2.43 -4.38
C MET A 1 20.87 2.28 -5.89
N LEU A 2 19.66 2.03 -6.37
CA LEU A 2 19.27 2.12 -7.78
C LEU A 2 18.34 3.33 -7.92
N LYS A 3 18.58 4.17 -8.93
CA LYS A 3 17.77 5.35 -9.22
C LYS A 3 17.63 5.51 -10.73
N TYR A 4 16.42 5.67 -11.24
CA TYR A 4 16.16 5.88 -12.66
C TYR A 4 14.87 6.67 -12.88
N ASN A 5 14.76 7.33 -14.04
CA ASN A 5 13.54 8.02 -14.45
C ASN A 5 12.51 7.01 -14.96
N LEU A 6 11.23 7.25 -14.67
CA LEU A 6 10.13 6.54 -15.32
C LEU A 6 10.27 6.64 -16.85
N ASP A 7 10.02 5.55 -17.55
CA ASP A 7 9.91 5.59 -19.01
C ASP A 7 8.63 6.35 -19.44
N SER A 8 8.57 6.75 -20.71
CA SER A 8 7.46 7.55 -21.24
C SER A 8 6.11 6.85 -21.13
N GLY A 9 6.06 5.53 -21.28
CA GLY A 9 4.81 4.77 -21.19
C GLY A 9 4.28 4.73 -19.76
N VAL A 10 5.16 4.52 -18.79
CA VAL A 10 4.82 4.55 -17.36
C VAL A 10 4.34 5.95 -16.93
N LYS A 11 4.99 7.01 -17.41
CA LYS A 11 4.54 8.39 -17.18
C LYS A 11 3.14 8.64 -17.76
N GLU A 12 2.89 8.18 -18.98
CA GLU A 12 1.59 8.32 -19.63
C GLU A 12 0.50 7.57 -18.86
N LEU A 13 0.76 6.35 -18.37
CA LEU A 13 -0.18 5.59 -17.53
C LEU A 13 -0.55 6.34 -16.24
N ILE A 14 0.42 6.93 -15.55
CA ILE A 14 0.17 7.73 -14.33
C ILE A 14 -0.68 8.95 -14.67
N ASN A 15 -0.33 9.68 -15.73
CA ASN A 15 -1.05 10.89 -16.14
C ASN A 15 -2.50 10.59 -16.57
N ASN A 16 -2.71 9.51 -17.31
CA ASN A 16 -4.04 9.05 -17.70
C ASN A 16 -4.84 8.65 -16.45
N THR A 17 -4.21 8.00 -15.47
CA THR A 17 -4.86 7.61 -14.21
C THR A 17 -5.27 8.84 -13.40
N LYS A 18 -4.39 9.83 -13.25
CA LYS A 18 -4.64 11.10 -12.54
C LYS A 18 -5.81 11.90 -13.12
N SER A 19 -5.93 11.92 -14.45
CA SER A 19 -6.97 12.68 -15.15
C SER A 19 -8.30 11.93 -15.33
N ASN A 20 -8.36 10.65 -14.93
CA ASN A 20 -9.53 9.81 -15.17
C ASN A 20 -10.63 10.01 -14.10
N ASN A 21 -11.60 10.85 -14.44
CA ASN A 21 -12.78 11.12 -13.59
C ASN A 21 -13.79 9.96 -13.51
N PHE A 22 -13.65 8.90 -14.32
CA PHE A 22 -14.56 7.75 -14.29
C PHE A 22 -14.20 6.73 -13.20
N ILE A 23 -12.95 6.72 -12.74
CA ILE A 23 -12.53 5.84 -11.64
C ILE A 23 -12.95 6.50 -10.33
N GLN A 24 -13.65 5.74 -9.49
CA GLN A 24 -13.99 6.20 -8.15
C GLN A 24 -12.71 6.33 -7.33
N LYS A 25 -12.49 7.50 -6.74
CA LYS A 25 -11.23 7.84 -6.06
C LYS A 25 -10.93 6.95 -4.86
N ASP A 26 -11.93 6.30 -4.26
CA ASP A 26 -11.74 5.33 -3.17
C ASP A 26 -11.48 3.90 -3.65
N SER A 27 -11.57 3.63 -4.97
CA SER A 27 -11.39 2.29 -5.53
C SER A 27 -10.00 1.70 -5.31
N PHE A 28 -8.97 2.53 -5.12
CA PHE A 28 -7.63 2.05 -4.79
C PHE A 28 -7.62 1.29 -3.46
N LEU A 29 -8.45 1.67 -2.47
CA LEU A 29 -8.51 0.98 -1.17
C LEU A 29 -8.90 -0.48 -1.37
N ARG A 30 -9.95 -0.74 -2.16
CA ARG A 30 -10.40 -2.10 -2.48
C ARG A 30 -9.31 -2.87 -3.23
N THR A 31 -8.73 -2.28 -4.26
CA THR A 31 -7.72 -2.93 -5.10
C THR A 31 -6.46 -3.30 -4.30
N ILE A 32 -5.95 -2.38 -3.47
CA ILE A 32 -4.75 -2.62 -2.66
C ILE A 32 -5.03 -3.62 -1.54
N LEU A 33 -6.10 -3.43 -0.77
CA LEU A 33 -6.39 -4.30 0.38
C LEU A 33 -6.70 -5.74 -0.06
N LEU A 34 -7.42 -5.95 -1.17
CA LEU A 34 -7.65 -7.31 -1.69
C LEU A 34 -6.38 -7.98 -2.20
N ALA A 35 -5.47 -7.21 -2.81
CA ALA A 35 -4.21 -7.79 -3.25
C ALA A 35 -3.31 -8.17 -2.08
N LYS A 36 -3.26 -7.34 -1.04
CA LYS A 36 -2.58 -7.66 0.20
C LYS A 36 -3.21 -8.85 0.91
N ASP A 37 -4.53 -8.95 0.91
CA ASP A 37 -5.27 -10.09 1.49
C ASP A 37 -4.86 -11.39 0.79
N ASN A 38 -4.74 -11.37 -0.53
CA ASN A 38 -4.22 -12.49 -1.31
C ASN A 38 -2.77 -12.84 -0.97
N ASP A 39 -1.90 -11.85 -0.76
CA ASP A 39 -0.51 -12.11 -0.36
C ASP A 39 -0.41 -12.72 1.05
N VAL A 40 -1.33 -12.34 1.96
CA VAL A 40 -1.47 -12.97 3.27
C VAL A 40 -1.99 -14.40 3.16
N LEU A 41 -2.95 -14.69 2.28
CA LEU A 41 -3.43 -16.04 2.02
C LEU A 41 -2.31 -16.95 1.51
N LYS A 42 -1.51 -16.49 0.54
CA LYS A 42 -0.33 -17.24 0.05
C LYS A 42 0.68 -17.49 1.18
N ALA A 43 0.91 -16.52 2.06
CA ALA A 43 1.82 -16.70 3.19
C ALA A 43 1.29 -17.72 4.20
N LYS A 44 -0.03 -17.77 4.46
CA LYS A 44 -0.68 -18.80 5.27
C LYS A 44 -0.40 -20.21 4.71
N GLU A 45 -0.54 -20.38 3.41
CA GLU A 45 -0.28 -21.65 2.72
C GLU A 45 1.18 -22.11 2.85
N LEU A 46 2.14 -21.17 2.85
CA LEU A 46 3.57 -21.47 2.96
C LEU A 46 4.03 -21.73 4.40
N LYS A 47 3.47 -21.02 5.39
CA LYS A 47 3.90 -21.07 6.80
C LYS A 47 3.26 -22.20 7.61
N LEU A 48 2.22 -22.84 7.08
CA LEU A 48 1.59 -24.11 7.48
C LEU A 48 1.17 -24.34 8.96
N LYS A 49 1.64 -23.58 9.96
CA LYS A 49 1.16 -23.59 11.37
C LYS A 49 1.38 -22.22 12.05
N ASP A 50 0.44 -21.82 12.90
CA ASP A 50 0.49 -20.67 13.82
C ASP A 50 0.69 -19.27 13.20
N TYR A 51 0.59 -19.15 11.88
CA TYR A 51 0.64 -17.85 11.20
C TYR A 51 -0.74 -17.21 11.13
N GLU A 52 -0.92 -16.13 11.90
CA GLU A 52 -2.08 -15.27 11.84
C GLU A 52 -1.84 -14.15 10.82
N GLY A 53 -2.64 -14.18 9.76
CA GLY A 53 -2.59 -13.19 8.70
C GLY A 53 -3.25 -11.89 9.13
N MET A 54 -2.58 -10.77 8.87
CA MET A 54 -2.99 -9.44 9.28
C MET A 54 -2.80 -8.44 8.14
N LEU A 55 -3.80 -7.58 7.99
CA LEU A 55 -3.76 -6.36 7.21
C LEU A 55 -3.93 -5.18 8.15
N PHE A 56 -3.34 -4.04 7.83
CA PHE A 56 -3.63 -2.81 8.55
C PHE A 56 -3.64 -1.59 7.64
N VAL A 57 -4.43 -0.59 8.06
CA VAL A 57 -4.42 0.76 7.52
C VAL A 57 -4.10 1.70 8.66
N PHE A 58 -3.00 2.44 8.54
CA PHE A 58 -2.67 3.56 9.42
C PHE A 58 -2.82 4.86 8.64
N PHE A 59 -3.32 5.93 9.28
CA PHE A 59 -3.40 7.25 8.64
C PHE A 59 -2.93 8.35 9.58
N ASP A 60 -2.27 9.36 9.00
CA ASP A 60 -1.77 10.53 9.72
C ASP A 60 -2.38 11.79 9.09
N PRO A 61 -3.36 12.44 9.75
CA PRO A 61 -3.96 13.68 9.25
C PRO A 61 -2.99 14.87 9.23
N GLN A 62 -1.96 14.89 10.07
CA GLN A 62 -0.97 15.98 10.12
C GLN A 62 -0.02 15.89 8.94
N ASP A 63 0.39 14.66 8.61
CA ASP A 63 1.17 14.39 7.41
C ASP A 63 0.30 14.21 6.16
N GLY A 64 -1.02 14.13 6.26
CA GLY A 64 -1.88 13.92 5.09
C GLY A 64 -1.51 12.66 4.32
N SER A 65 -1.22 11.58 5.05
CA SER A 65 -0.69 10.33 4.51
C SER A 65 -1.40 9.11 5.08
N MET A 66 -1.24 7.99 4.39
CA MET A 66 -1.74 6.68 4.80
C MET A 66 -0.68 5.62 4.56
N THR A 67 -0.58 4.67 5.48
CA THR A 67 0.19 3.45 5.32
C THR A 67 -0.78 2.26 5.26
N ILE A 68 -0.66 1.44 4.23
CA ILE A 68 -1.37 0.16 4.13
C ILE A 68 -0.34 -0.95 4.19
N GLY A 69 -0.47 -1.87 5.13
CA GLY A 69 0.48 -2.95 5.32
C GLY A 69 -0.15 -4.32 5.49
N ASP A 70 0.70 -5.32 5.34
CA ASP A 70 0.38 -6.74 5.53
C ASP A 70 1.60 -7.53 5.96
N ASN A 71 1.37 -8.71 6.53
CA ASN A 71 2.43 -9.65 6.90
C ASN A 71 2.62 -10.80 5.89
N GLY A 72 2.16 -10.63 4.64
CA GLY A 72 2.07 -11.66 3.59
C GLY A 72 3.41 -12.15 3.02
N ILE A 73 3.44 -12.48 1.73
CA ILE A 73 4.63 -13.08 1.10
C ILE A 73 5.75 -12.08 0.78
N GLY A 74 5.40 -10.81 0.62
CA GLY A 74 6.31 -9.75 0.22
C GLY A 74 6.85 -9.85 -1.20
N TYR A 75 7.71 -8.87 -1.49
CA TYR A 75 8.33 -8.63 -2.77
C TYR A 75 9.84 -8.56 -2.58
N ASN A 76 10.59 -9.21 -3.47
CA ASN A 76 12.01 -8.95 -3.60
C ASN A 76 12.24 -7.68 -4.44
N LYS A 77 13.52 -7.35 -4.65
CA LYS A 77 13.91 -6.14 -5.38
C LYS A 77 13.35 -6.11 -6.81
N GLU A 78 13.47 -7.22 -7.53
CA GLU A 78 13.02 -7.34 -8.92
C GLU A 78 11.50 -7.21 -9.00
N GLU A 79 10.75 -7.92 -8.16
CA GLU A 79 9.29 -7.84 -8.11
C GLU A 79 8.80 -6.43 -7.74
N LEU A 80 9.48 -5.73 -6.81
CA LEU A 80 9.18 -4.32 -6.49
C LEU A 80 9.39 -3.40 -7.70
N ILE A 81 10.46 -3.62 -8.46
CA ILE A 81 10.73 -2.85 -9.68
C ILE A 81 9.61 -3.10 -10.71
N GLU A 82 9.17 -4.34 -10.88
CA GLU A 82 8.09 -4.67 -11.82
C GLU A 82 6.75 -4.08 -11.41
N LEU A 83 6.42 -4.15 -10.11
CA LEU A 83 5.24 -3.54 -9.52
C LEU A 83 5.18 -2.03 -9.82
N MET A 84 6.32 -1.35 -9.70
CA MET A 84 6.47 0.10 -9.85
C MET A 84 6.58 0.56 -11.32
N ASN A 85 6.93 -0.35 -12.23
CA ASN A 85 6.82 -0.11 -13.67
C ASN A 85 5.45 -0.55 -14.23
N PHE A 86 4.49 -0.87 -13.36
CA PHE A 86 3.14 -1.30 -13.69
C PHE A 86 3.02 -2.46 -14.69
N LYS A 87 3.99 -3.39 -14.67
CA LYS A 87 3.86 -4.62 -15.46
C LYS A 87 2.65 -5.45 -14.98
N ASP A 88 2.06 -6.21 -15.90
CA ASP A 88 0.99 -7.19 -15.63
C ASP A 88 -0.23 -6.68 -14.82
N ASN A 89 -0.75 -5.50 -15.18
CA ASN A 89 -1.91 -4.88 -14.51
C ASN A 89 -1.70 -4.64 -13.01
N SER A 90 -0.55 -4.06 -12.68
CA SER A 90 -0.21 -3.65 -11.32
C SER A 90 -1.38 -2.95 -10.60
N ASN A 91 -1.73 -3.54 -9.46
CA ASN A 91 -2.76 -3.10 -8.53
C ASN A 91 -2.48 -1.72 -7.91
N ILE A 92 -1.25 -1.20 -8.04
CA ILE A 92 -0.86 0.08 -7.44
C ILE A 92 -1.13 1.30 -8.31
N LEU A 93 -1.42 1.12 -9.61
CA LEU A 93 -1.66 2.23 -10.51
C LEU A 93 -2.84 3.14 -10.06
N PRO A 94 -4.00 2.61 -9.61
CA PRO A 94 -5.11 3.43 -9.14
C PRO A 94 -4.77 4.34 -7.95
N VAL A 95 -3.72 4.05 -7.18
CA VAL A 95 -3.29 4.91 -6.05
C VAL A 95 -2.87 6.29 -6.54
N PHE A 96 -2.31 6.38 -7.75
CA PHE A 96 -1.85 7.64 -8.33
C PHE A 96 -2.97 8.62 -8.66
N GLN A 97 -4.24 8.21 -8.59
CA GLN A 97 -5.36 9.15 -8.68
C GLN A 97 -5.40 10.17 -7.55
N VAL A 98 -4.90 9.77 -6.38
CA VAL A 98 -4.98 10.58 -5.15
C VAL A 98 -3.60 10.85 -4.54
N ALA A 99 -2.58 10.11 -4.98
CA ALA A 99 -1.25 10.19 -4.41
C ALA A 99 -0.36 11.21 -5.13
N LYS A 100 0.34 12.01 -4.32
CA LYS A 100 1.48 12.81 -4.72
C LYS A 100 2.70 11.93 -4.97
N TYR A 101 2.96 10.99 -4.08
CA TYR A 101 3.99 9.97 -4.23
C TYR A 101 3.69 8.75 -3.35
N ILE A 102 4.34 7.62 -3.65
CA ILE A 102 4.25 6.41 -2.84
C ILE A 102 5.64 5.86 -2.51
N SER A 103 5.75 5.17 -1.38
CA SER A 103 6.90 4.35 -1.03
C SER A 103 6.40 2.97 -0.60
N ILE A 104 6.98 1.91 -1.14
CA ILE A 104 6.73 0.54 -0.71
C ILE A 104 8.00 0.00 -0.07
N ILE A 105 7.90 -0.47 1.16
CA ILE A 105 8.95 -1.23 1.84
C ILE A 105 8.49 -2.68 1.86
N SER A 106 9.32 -3.60 1.39
CA SER A 106 8.98 -5.01 1.38
C SER A 106 10.20 -5.89 1.53
N GLN A 107 9.99 -7.03 2.19
CA GLN A 107 10.94 -8.14 2.28
C GLN A 107 10.25 -9.39 1.73
N LYS A 108 10.88 -10.10 0.79
CA LYS A 108 10.35 -11.42 0.40
C LYS A 108 10.51 -12.40 1.55
N ILE A 109 9.48 -13.16 1.88
CA ILE A 109 9.51 -14.18 2.95
C ILE A 109 10.65 -15.21 2.81
N THR A 110 11.15 -15.43 1.60
CA THR A 110 12.25 -16.35 1.28
C THR A 110 13.61 -15.66 1.24
N GLU A 111 13.70 -14.36 1.53
CA GLU A 111 14.91 -13.56 1.44
C GLU A 111 15.15 -12.74 2.72
N GLU A 112 16.41 -12.40 2.98
CA GLU A 112 16.79 -11.67 4.21
C GLU A 112 16.86 -10.15 4.01
N ILE A 113 16.88 -9.68 2.76
CA ILE A 113 17.08 -8.26 2.46
C ILE A 113 15.72 -7.59 2.28
N THR A 114 15.50 -6.50 3.03
CA THR A 114 14.35 -5.61 2.84
C THR A 114 14.73 -4.49 1.87
N TYR A 115 13.79 -4.13 0.98
CA TYR A 115 13.95 -3.03 0.04
C TYR A 115 12.85 -2.00 0.20
N LYS A 116 13.23 -0.72 0.13
CA LYS A 116 12.34 0.41 -0.07
C LYS A 116 12.40 0.86 -1.52
N CYS A 117 11.25 0.87 -2.18
CA CYS A 117 11.06 1.44 -3.50
C CYS A 117 10.15 2.68 -3.41
N THR A 118 10.51 3.77 -4.06
CA THR A 118 9.74 5.03 -4.05
C THR A 118 9.53 5.54 -5.46
N ILE A 119 8.29 5.91 -5.81
CA ILE A 119 7.97 6.67 -7.02
C ILE A 119 7.66 8.10 -6.58
N LYS A 120 8.49 9.06 -6.98
CA LYS A 120 8.32 10.49 -6.69
C LYS A 120 8.97 11.32 -7.79
N ASP A 121 8.31 12.41 -8.23
CA ASP A 121 8.85 13.38 -9.19
C ASP A 121 9.40 12.71 -10.47
N ASP A 122 8.65 11.77 -11.06
CA ASP A 122 9.03 10.95 -12.22
C ASP A 122 10.27 10.05 -12.02
N GLU A 123 10.71 9.84 -10.79
CA GLU A 123 11.85 8.99 -10.45
C GLU A 123 11.42 7.76 -9.67
N ILE A 124 12.04 6.63 -9.98
CA ILE A 124 12.05 5.42 -9.16
C ILE A 124 13.36 5.35 -8.40
N ILE A 125 13.27 5.20 -7.08
CA ILE A 125 14.41 5.04 -6.19
C ILE A 125 14.24 3.75 -5.40
N VAL A 126 15.20 2.83 -5.53
CA VAL A 126 15.23 1.54 -4.83
C VAL A 126 16.48 1.43 -3.96
N ASN A 127 16.27 1.20 -2.67
CA ASN A 127 17.35 1.05 -1.69
C ASN A 127 17.11 -0.16 -0.80
N PRO A 128 18.15 -0.92 -0.42
CA PRO A 128 18.04 -1.79 0.73
C PRO A 128 17.79 -0.94 1.98
N CYS A 129 17.02 -1.46 2.93
CA CYS A 129 16.77 -0.82 4.22
C CYS A 129 16.67 -1.86 5.33
N ILE A 130 16.72 -1.40 6.57
CA ILE A 130 16.42 -2.20 7.75
C ILE A 130 14.97 -1.86 8.12
N CYS A 131 14.14 -2.88 8.30
CA CYS A 131 12.79 -2.75 8.84
C CYS A 131 12.78 -3.50 10.17
N ASP A 132 12.65 -2.75 11.27
CA ASP A 132 12.74 -3.30 12.63
C ASP A 132 11.45 -4.00 13.08
N GLU A 133 10.40 -4.01 12.25
CA GLU A 133 9.08 -4.54 12.59
C GLU A 133 8.54 -5.57 11.59
N ASN A 134 7.56 -6.34 12.07
CA ASN A 134 6.94 -7.52 11.47
C ASN A 134 5.91 -7.32 10.32
N PRO A 135 5.73 -6.16 9.64
CA PRO A 135 5.05 -6.22 8.35
C PRO A 135 6.03 -6.54 7.22
N VAL A 136 5.67 -7.59 6.47
CA VAL A 136 6.44 -8.05 5.31
C VAL A 136 6.34 -7.06 4.15
N THR A 137 5.22 -6.32 4.04
CA THR A 137 5.07 -5.23 3.07
C THR A 137 4.28 -4.07 3.66
N VAL A 138 4.83 -2.86 3.55
CA VAL A 138 4.11 -1.60 3.85
C VAL A 138 4.15 -0.68 2.65
N MET A 139 3.01 -0.10 2.32
CA MET A 139 2.85 0.94 1.31
C MET A 139 2.47 2.23 1.99
N TYR A 140 3.39 3.18 1.97
CA TYR A 140 3.15 4.56 2.35
C TYR A 140 2.67 5.36 1.15
N ILE A 141 1.59 6.13 1.34
CA ILE A 141 0.93 6.97 0.35
C ILE A 141 0.91 8.39 0.90
N LYS A 142 1.60 9.32 0.23
CA LYS A 142 1.40 10.75 0.45
C LYS A 142 0.31 11.22 -0.48
N PHE A 143 -0.78 11.75 0.05
CA PHE A 143 -1.88 12.26 -0.78
C PHE A 143 -1.55 13.64 -1.36
N GLU A 144 -2.19 13.96 -2.48
CA GLU A 144 -2.33 15.36 -2.91
C GLU A 144 -3.18 16.13 -1.88
N ASP A 145 -2.93 17.42 -1.71
CA ASP A 145 -3.51 18.23 -0.63
C ASP A 145 -5.05 18.22 -0.64
N GLU A 146 -5.67 18.16 -1.83
CA GLU A 146 -7.12 18.11 -1.99
C GLU A 146 -7.76 16.80 -1.49
N PHE A 147 -6.99 15.70 -1.43
CA PHE A 147 -7.45 14.38 -1.01
C PHE A 147 -7.04 14.02 0.41
N ALA A 148 -6.00 14.67 0.94
CA ALA A 148 -5.44 14.38 2.26
C ALA A 148 -6.53 14.33 3.36
N LYS A 149 -7.37 15.36 3.47
CA LYS A 149 -8.43 15.42 4.49
C LYS A 149 -9.49 14.33 4.35
N GLU A 150 -9.71 13.84 3.13
CA GLU A 150 -10.70 12.80 2.87
C GLU A 150 -10.18 11.42 3.29
N PHE A 151 -8.98 11.07 2.84
CA PHE A 151 -8.37 9.76 3.08
C PHE A 151 -7.56 9.67 4.38
N THR A 152 -7.58 10.71 5.21
CA THR A 152 -7.07 10.66 6.60
C THR A 152 -8.19 10.87 7.62
N ASN A 153 -9.45 10.76 7.20
CA ASN A 153 -10.59 10.79 8.10
C ASN A 153 -11.06 9.36 8.42
N LYS A 154 -11.00 8.99 9.71
CA LYS A 154 -11.38 7.66 10.20
C LYS A 154 -12.75 7.19 9.70
N GLU A 155 -13.79 8.01 9.88
CA GLU A 155 -15.17 7.64 9.55
C GLU A 155 -15.38 7.42 8.06
N LYS A 156 -14.77 8.28 7.22
CA LYS A 156 -14.80 8.13 5.76
C LYS A 156 -14.07 6.88 5.31
N LEU A 157 -12.88 6.62 5.86
CA LEU A 157 -12.11 5.42 5.54
C LEU A 157 -12.89 4.15 5.87
N ILE A 158 -13.46 4.09 7.08
CA ILE A 158 -14.32 2.96 7.49
C ILE A 158 -15.50 2.83 6.53
N THR A 159 -16.14 3.93 6.14
CA THR A 159 -17.25 3.92 5.17
C THR A 159 -16.82 3.34 3.81
N TYR A 160 -15.64 3.70 3.30
CA TYR A 160 -15.12 3.19 2.04
C TYR A 160 -14.75 1.71 2.13
N ILE A 161 -14.07 1.30 3.20
CA ILE A 161 -13.67 -0.09 3.44
C ILE A 161 -14.88 -0.99 3.61
N ASN A 162 -15.92 -0.54 4.33
CA ASN A 162 -17.15 -1.30 4.54
C ASN A 162 -17.89 -1.68 3.25
N LYS A 163 -17.67 -0.97 2.14
CA LYS A 163 -18.24 -1.33 0.84
C LYS A 163 -17.79 -2.71 0.35
N PHE A 164 -16.62 -3.17 0.78
CA PHE A 164 -16.01 -4.43 0.32
C PHE A 164 -15.42 -5.29 1.45
N ILE A 165 -15.62 -4.92 2.73
CA ILE A 165 -15.02 -5.62 3.88
C ILE A 165 -15.35 -7.12 3.91
N GLY A 166 -16.53 -7.53 3.46
CA GLY A 166 -16.92 -8.96 3.38
C GLY A 166 -16.14 -9.78 2.34
N GLU A 167 -15.40 -9.12 1.45
CA GLU A 167 -14.51 -9.77 0.49
C GLU A 167 -13.17 -10.15 1.14
N ILE A 168 -12.72 -9.41 2.15
CA ILE A 168 -11.46 -9.60 2.88
C ILE A 168 -11.54 -10.87 3.73
N LYS A 169 -10.52 -11.74 3.63
CA LYS A 169 -10.49 -13.04 4.34
C LYS A 169 -9.63 -13.05 5.60
N ASN A 170 -8.69 -12.11 5.72
CA ASN A 170 -7.81 -11.98 6.88
C ASN A 170 -8.25 -10.81 7.77
N ASP A 171 -7.71 -10.76 8.98
CA ASP A 171 -8.04 -9.69 9.91
C ASP A 171 -7.54 -8.34 9.37
N LEU A 172 -8.43 -7.36 9.29
CA LEU A 172 -8.10 -5.99 8.88
C LEU A 172 -8.23 -5.05 10.07
N TYR A 173 -7.14 -4.36 10.38
CA TYR A 173 -7.08 -3.38 11.45
C TYR A 173 -7.00 -1.96 10.89
N ILE A 174 -7.58 -1.01 11.61
CA ILE A 174 -7.34 0.42 11.40
C ILE A 174 -6.60 0.98 12.60
N ASN A 175 -5.44 1.58 12.34
CA ASN A 175 -4.57 2.19 13.33
C ASN A 175 -4.65 3.71 13.19
N TYR A 176 -4.69 4.42 14.31
CA TYR A 176 -4.80 5.88 14.32
C TYR A 176 -4.30 6.44 15.65
N PHE A 177 -3.92 7.71 15.65
CA PHE A 177 -3.67 8.44 16.88
C PHE A 177 -4.97 9.05 17.40
N ASP A 178 -5.26 8.82 18.68
CA ASP A 178 -6.24 9.56 19.46
C ASP A 178 -5.48 10.36 20.52
N ASP A 179 -5.42 11.68 20.33
CA ASP A 179 -4.45 12.57 20.95
C ASP A 179 -2.99 12.10 20.75
N LEU A 180 -2.37 11.52 21.79
CA LEU A 180 -0.99 11.03 21.78
C LEU A 180 -0.91 9.50 21.93
N GLU A 181 -2.06 8.83 21.94
CA GLU A 181 -2.14 7.38 22.09
C GLU A 181 -2.41 6.73 20.74
N GLU A 182 -1.59 5.75 20.38
CA GLU A 182 -1.88 4.88 19.23
C GLU A 182 -3.00 3.91 19.60
N LYS A 183 -4.04 3.89 18.77
CA LYS A 183 -5.19 2.98 18.89
C LYS A 183 -5.29 2.09 17.67
N MET A 184 -5.85 0.92 17.88
CA MET A 184 -6.06 -0.10 16.86
C MET A 184 -7.46 -0.69 17.02
N ASP A 185 -8.27 -0.60 15.97
CA ASP A 185 -9.61 -1.21 15.91
C ASP A 185 -9.62 -2.30 14.83
N LYS A 186 -10.17 -3.48 15.13
CA LYS A 186 -10.45 -4.51 14.14
C LYS A 186 -11.72 -4.15 13.36
N LEU A 187 -11.69 -4.28 12.03
CA LEU A 187 -12.81 -3.91 11.15
C LEU A 187 -13.73 -5.07 10.73
N ASN A 188 -13.29 -6.33 10.87
CA ASN A 188 -14.03 -7.52 10.47
C ASN A 188 -14.11 -8.62 11.54
#